data_AF-A0A1E7L924-F1
#
_entry.id   AF-A0A1E7L924-F1
#
_cell.length_a   1.000
_cell.length_b   1.000
_cell.length_c   1.000
_cell.angle_alpha   90.00
_cell.angle_beta   90.00
_cell.angle_gamma   90.00
#
_symmetry.space_group_name_H-M   'P 1'
#
loop_
_entity.id
_entity.type
_entity.pdbx_description
1 polymer ?
#
loop_
_entity_poly.entity_id
_entity_poly.type
_entity_poly.pdbx_seq_one_letter_code
_entity_poly.pdbx_strand_id
1 'polypeptide(L)'
;MSQSAGTSPSRRPLSLSRPVSWFLLAFGVWSWFVWITFAKNLWKDSSGLAFDDAGEPTGYFWVHLLLAIVSFLLGTAIGVIGFRGLRALRGRPGE
;
A
#
# COMPACT_ATOMS: atom_id res chain seq x y z
N MET A 1 43.93 -35.43 4.03
CA MET A 1 43.19 -34.24 4.50
C MET A 1 42.27 -33.80 3.38
N SER A 2 41.02 -34.30 3.33
CA SER A 2 40.02 -33.86 2.36
C SER A 2 39.09 -32.85 3.02
N GLN A 3 39.08 -31.64 2.49
CA GLN A 3 38.25 -30.53 2.92
C GLN A 3 36.78 -30.85 2.58
N SER A 4 35.94 -31.02 3.59
CA SER A 4 34.49 -31.08 3.43
C SER A 4 33.98 -29.69 3.08
N ALA A 5 33.60 -29.53 1.82
CA ALA A 5 33.01 -28.32 1.26
C ALA A 5 31.81 -27.84 2.08
N GLY A 6 31.83 -26.56 2.46
CA GLY A 6 30.74 -25.91 3.17
C GLY A 6 29.46 -25.88 2.34
N THR A 7 28.38 -26.47 2.86
CA THR A 7 27.03 -26.35 2.34
C THR A 7 26.54 -24.92 2.52
N SER A 8 26.48 -24.14 1.44
CA SER A 8 25.80 -22.85 1.44
C SER A 8 24.32 -23.06 1.75
N PRO A 9 23.73 -22.37 2.74
CA PRO A 9 22.31 -22.50 3.03
C PRO A 9 21.51 -21.99 1.83
N SER A 10 20.69 -22.88 1.25
CA SER A 10 19.73 -22.52 0.21
C SER A 10 18.75 -21.49 0.77
N ARG A 11 18.92 -20.22 0.40
CA ARG A 11 17.93 -19.18 0.70
C ARG A 11 16.67 -19.51 -0.08
N ARG A 12 15.68 -20.15 0.57
CA ARG A 12 14.34 -20.23 0.00
C ARG A 12 13.89 -18.79 -0.28
N PRO A 13 13.53 -18.45 -1.52
CA PRO A 13 12.99 -17.12 -1.81
C PRO A 13 11.77 -16.91 -0.92
N LEU A 14 11.75 -15.81 -0.17
CA LEU A 14 10.65 -15.46 0.74
C LEU A 14 9.38 -15.23 -0.08
N SER A 15 8.48 -16.21 -0.12
CA SER A 15 7.16 -16.08 -0.73
C SER A 15 6.12 -15.70 0.33
N LEU A 16 5.29 -14.69 0.05
CA LEU A 16 4.14 -14.37 0.89
C LEU A 16 3.12 -15.52 0.86
N SER A 17 2.51 -15.81 2.01
CA SER A 17 1.44 -16.79 2.07
C SER A 17 0.18 -16.30 1.32
N ARG A 18 -0.68 -17.24 0.91
CA ARG A 18 -1.96 -16.92 0.23
C ARG A 18 -2.83 -15.96 1.03
N PRO A 19 -3.08 -16.19 2.35
CA PRO A 19 -3.91 -15.28 3.15
C PRO A 19 -3.30 -13.88 3.26
N VAL A 20 -1.99 -13.78 3.47
CA VAL A 20 -1.31 -12.48 3.58
C VAL A 20 -1.38 -11.71 2.27
N SER A 21 -1.18 -12.38 1.13
CA SER A 21 -1.26 -11.72 -0.18
C SER A 21 -2.64 -11.13 -0.45
N TRP A 22 -3.71 -11.86 -0.07
CA TRP A 22 -5.08 -11.36 -0.15
C TRP A 22 -5.33 -10.22 0.82
N PHE A 23 -4.84 -10.32 2.06
CA PHE A 23 -4.96 -9.27 3.06
C PHE A 23 -4.32 -7.96 2.55
N LEU A 24 -3.10 -8.02 2.02
CA LEU A 24 -2.40 -6.84 1.49
C LEU A 24 -3.14 -6.24 0.28
N LEU A 25 -3.66 -7.08 -0.62
CA LEU A 25 -4.44 -6.61 -1.75
C LEU A 25 -5.73 -5.91 -1.29
N ALA A 26 -6.50 -6.54 -0.40
CA ALA A 26 -7.72 -5.98 0.15
C ALA A 26 -7.44 -4.68 0.93
N PHE A 27 -6.36 -4.65 1.71
CA PHE A 27 -5.93 -3.46 2.43
C PHE A 27 -5.58 -2.31 1.50
N GLY A 28 -4.85 -2.57 0.41
CA GLY A 28 -4.55 -1.55 -0.60
C GLY A 28 -5.82 -0.96 -1.25
N VAL A 29 -6.77 -1.83 -1.61
CA VAL A 29 -8.06 -1.42 -2.17
C VAL A 29 -8.88 -0.62 -1.15
N TRP A 30 -8.96 -1.08 0.11
CA TRP A 30 -9.61 -0.35 1.19
C TRP A 30 -8.98 1.03 1.40
N SER A 31 -7.64 1.10 1.37
CA SER A 31 -6.90 2.34 1.49
C SER A 31 -7.29 3.35 0.42
N TRP A 32 -7.51 2.92 -0.83
CA TRP A 32 -8.02 3.80 -1.88
C TRP A 32 -9.37 4.41 -1.52
N PHE A 33 -10.31 3.60 -1.03
CA PHE A 33 -11.63 4.12 -0.62
C PHE A 33 -11.51 5.19 0.46
N VAL A 34 -10.67 4.96 1.48
CA VAL A 34 -10.42 5.92 2.56
C VAL A 34 -9.86 7.23 2.01
N TRP A 35 -8.75 7.17 1.26
CA TRP A 35 -8.04 8.38 0.83
C TRP A 35 -8.77 9.15 -0.26
N ILE A 36 -9.47 8.48 -1.17
CA ILE A 36 -10.32 9.15 -2.17
C ILE A 36 -11.48 9.86 -1.47
N THR A 37 -12.14 9.20 -0.51
CA THR A 37 -13.25 9.81 0.23
C THR A 37 -12.77 10.99 1.06
N PHE A 38 -11.63 10.85 1.73
CA PHE A 38 -11.01 11.93 2.48
C PHE A 38 -10.65 13.12 1.58
N ALA A 39 -10.02 12.91 0.43
CA ALA A 39 -9.68 13.98 -0.51
C ALA A 39 -10.93 14.70 -1.03
N LYS A 40 -12.01 13.97 -1.32
CA LYS A 40 -13.30 14.57 -1.69
C LYS A 40 -13.88 15.43 -0.57
N ASN A 41 -13.77 14.99 0.67
CA ASN A 41 -14.27 15.75 1.83
C ASN A 41 -13.39 16.96 2.14
N LEU A 42 -12.08 16.84 1.95
CA LEU A 42 -11.13 17.94 2.07
C LEU A 42 -11.45 19.04 1.04
N TRP A 43 -11.70 18.65 -0.22
CA TRP A 43 -12.06 19.60 -1.27
C TRP A 43 -13.43 20.24 -1.07
N LYS A 44 -14.37 19.53 -0.45
CA LYS A 44 -15.68 20.05 -0.05
C LYS A 44 -15.65 20.88 1.24
N ASP A 45 -14.47 21.03 1.83
CA ASP A 45 -14.27 21.68 3.11
C ASP A 45 -15.21 21.16 4.22
N SER A 46 -15.35 19.84 4.34
CA SER A 46 -16.26 19.26 5.33
C SER A 46 -15.84 19.55 6.78
N SER A 47 -14.60 19.97 7.02
CA SER A 47 -14.12 20.41 8.33
C SER A 47 -14.25 21.91 8.58
N GLY A 48 -14.49 22.74 7.55
CA GLY A 48 -14.47 24.21 7.65
C GLY A 48 -13.07 24.79 7.91
N LEU A 49 -12.01 24.06 7.53
CA LEU A 49 -10.61 24.44 7.76
C LEU A 49 -9.79 24.46 6.47
N ALA A 50 -10.31 23.90 5.38
CA ALA A 50 -9.58 23.73 4.14
C ALA A 50 -9.42 25.05 3.38
N PHE A 51 -10.43 25.91 3.46
CA PHE A 51 -10.41 27.23 2.81
C PHE A 51 -10.71 28.32 3.84
N ASP A 52 -10.16 29.51 3.62
CA ASP A 52 -10.48 30.69 4.41
C ASP A 52 -11.70 31.45 3.84
N ASP A 53 -12.07 32.56 4.48
CA ASP A 53 -13.22 33.38 4.07
C ASP A 53 -13.08 33.97 2.65
N ALA A 54 -11.85 34.07 2.13
CA ALA A 54 -11.58 34.49 0.75
C ALA A 54 -11.61 33.33 -0.26
N GLY A 55 -11.74 32.09 0.23
CA GLY A 55 -11.72 30.87 -0.57
C GLY A 55 -10.30 30.38 -0.90
N GLU A 56 -9.27 30.89 -0.24
CA GLU A 56 -7.88 30.48 -0.46
C GLU A 56 -7.57 29.19 0.34
N PRO A 57 -6.82 28.23 -0.23
CA PRO A 57 -6.48 27.00 0.46
C PRO A 57 -5.51 27.27 1.63
N THR A 58 -5.88 26.81 2.82
CA THR A 58 -5.10 27.03 4.03
C THR A 58 -3.91 26.06 4.15
N GLY A 59 -3.04 26.27 5.15
CA GLY A 59 -2.00 25.29 5.49
C GLY A 59 -2.57 23.92 5.87
N TYR A 60 -3.76 23.86 6.49
CA TYR A 60 -4.45 22.62 6.81
C TYR A 60 -4.74 21.82 5.53
N PHE A 61 -5.25 22.49 4.49
CA PHE A 61 -5.51 21.86 3.20
C PHE A 61 -4.26 21.23 2.60
N TRP A 62 -3.15 21.98 2.51
CA TRP A 62 -1.93 21.49 1.88
C TRP A 62 -1.29 20.32 2.63
N VAL A 63 -1.24 20.39 3.96
CA VAL A 63 -0.71 19.30 4.79
C VAL A 63 -1.54 18.03 4.59
N HIS A 64 -2.86 18.13 4.65
CA HIS A 64 -3.73 16.96 4.54
C HIS A 64 -3.80 16.42 3.11
N LEU A 65 -3.74 17.28 2.10
CA LEU A 65 -3.66 16.86 0.70
C LEU A 65 -2.37 16.08 0.44
N LEU A 66 -1.22 16.58 0.92
CA LEU A 66 0.06 15.88 0.81
C LEU A 66 0.01 14.52 1.51
N LEU A 67 -0.49 14.48 2.76
CA LEU A 67 -0.66 13.25 3.52
C LEU A 67 -1.57 12.25 2.81
N ALA A 68 -2.68 12.72 2.22
CA ALA A 68 -3.61 11.88 1.47
C ALA A 68 -2.94 11.29 0.22
N ILE A 69 -2.19 12.08 -0.54
CA ILE A 69 -1.47 11.62 -1.74
C ILE A 69 -0.42 10.57 -1.36
N VAL A 70 0.45 10.87 -0.40
CA VAL A 70 1.50 9.94 0.04
C VAL A 70 0.89 8.64 0.54
N SER A 71 -0.15 8.72 1.36
CA SER A 71 -0.80 7.55 1.93
C SER A 71 -1.55 6.72 0.88
N PHE A 72 -2.15 7.37 -0.13
CA PHE A 72 -2.74 6.69 -1.28
C PHE A 72 -1.68 5.92 -2.08
N LEU A 73 -0.51 6.51 -2.32
CA LEU A 73 0.59 5.84 -3.00
C LEU A 73 1.13 4.66 -2.19
N LEU A 74 1.27 4.80 -0.88
CA LEU A 74 1.66 3.70 0.00
C LEU A 74 0.63 2.55 -0.02
N GLY A 75 -0.66 2.88 0.07
CA GLY A 75 -1.74 1.90 -0.08
C GLY A 75 -1.71 1.18 -1.44
N THR A 76 -1.41 1.91 -2.51
CA THR A 76 -1.21 1.35 -3.85
C THR A 76 -0.04 0.38 -3.89
N ALA A 77 1.12 0.77 -3.34
CA ALA A 77 2.30 -0.08 -3.27
C ALA A 77 2.02 -1.39 -2.50
N ILE A 78 1.33 -1.30 -1.36
CA ILE A 78 0.89 -2.46 -0.57
C ILE A 78 -0.03 -3.36 -1.41
N GLY A 79 -1.02 -2.79 -2.10
CA GLY A 79 -1.92 -3.54 -2.98
C GLY A 79 -1.18 -4.26 -4.10
N VAL A 80 -0.20 -3.60 -4.73
CA VAL A 80 0.67 -4.19 -5.76
C VAL A 80 1.50 -5.35 -5.20
N ILE A 81 2.05 -5.22 -3.99
CA ILE A 81 2.77 -6.32 -3.32
C ILE A 81 1.84 -7.52 -3.11
N GLY A 82 0.62 -7.29 -2.61
CA GLY A 82 -0.39 -8.34 -2.44
C GLY A 82 -0.75 -9.03 -3.77
N PHE A 83 -0.99 -8.24 -4.82
CA PHE A 83 -1.29 -8.75 -6.16
C PHE A 83 -0.14 -9.59 -6.75
N ARG A 84 1.11 -9.13 -6.59
CA ARG A 84 2.31 -9.89 -7.00
C ARG A 84 2.44 -11.20 -6.24
N GLY A 85 2.14 -11.20 -4.94
CA GLY A 85 2.08 -12.42 -4.12
C GLY A 85 1.07 -13.44 -4.68
N LEU A 86 -0.15 -13.00 -4.99
CA LEU A 86 -1.18 -13.86 -5.59
C LEU A 86 -0.79 -14.40 -6.97
N ARG A 87 -0.15 -13.58 -7.83
CA ARG A 87 0.33 -14.03 -9.14
C ARG A 87 1.44 -15.07 -9.02
N ALA A 88 2.40 -14.91 -8.10
CA ALA A 88 3.46 -15.87 -7.87
C ALA A 88 2.93 -17.23 -7.37
N LEU A 89 1.85 -17.22 -6.58
CA LEU A 89 1.19 -18.42 -6.06
C LEU A 89 0.35 -19.17 -7.12
N ARG A 90 -0.10 -18.49 -8.17
CA ARG A 90 -0.77 -19.12 -9.33
C ARG A 90 0.22 -19.81 -10.28
N GLY A 91 1.49 -19.40 -10.27
CA GLY A 91 2.57 -20.00 -11.06
C GLY A 91 3.15 -21.30 -10.49
N ARG A 92 2.66 -21.78 -9.34
CA ARG A 92 3.01 -23.09 -8.76
C ARG A 92 1.81 -24.05 -8.86
N PRO A 93 1.49 -24.58 -10.05
CA PRO A 93 0.55 -25.69 -10.16
C PRO A 93 1.23 -26.98 -9.63
N GLY A 94 0.63 -27.59 -8.59
CA GLY A 94 0.85 -28.98 -8.18
C GLY A 94 2.23 -29.35 -7.62
N GLU A 95 2.37 -29.29 -6.29
CA GLU A 95 2.80 -30.47 -5.53
C GLU A 95 1.56 -31.07 -4.86
#